data_AF-A0A1I5ZFU1-F1
#
_entry.id   AF-A0A1I5ZFU1-F1
#
_cell.length_a   1.000
_cell.length_b   1.000
_cell.length_c   1.000
_cell.angle_alpha   90.00
_cell.angle_beta   90.00
_cell.angle_gamma   90.00
#
_symmetry.space_group_name_H-M   'P 1'
#
loop_
_entity.id
_entity.type
_entity.pdbx_description
1 polymer ?
#
loop_
_entity_poly.entity_id
_entity_poly.type
_entity_poly.pdbx_seq_one_letter_code
_entity_poly.pdbx_strand_id
1 'polypeptide(L)'
;MLKNAFLPTVLVAAAITALAEIVGTRSISLGPGKLILFPIIWAILLGGALSFQRIRPVSAELQRKALDLVSVGIMVFLVLVGVTVGGSLTELKDVTWVLALQEVAHLFGTVILALPVAVVLRMGRASIGATYSIDREANLAYTAERYGAASSEYRGTLGVYVFGSVFGALYLTVLAGYLGSIGWLHPLALAMGAGVGSGSMMAAASAAIATSHPGMESQILAFASASNLMTQTIGTFVTCFVALPLAERMYRWWCRLFRVRERLVADGPLVAAGTGGGRNPATPEAAGRTPAASEVSVTKDLRRMPVVLLVFVVLMGLANTISTGKISMQTVLALVLLALVTYGAFALSKIAPRIPVLATTVVTGILVAAPFSPVSGLVAELVSGISFLSLVTPVLALAGLSLGKERAALKRLSWRVVLVALTSFTATFLLAAVVADLFVR
;
A
#
# COMPACT_ATOMS: atom_id res chain seq x y z
N MET A 1 -16.26 -8.91 28.38
CA MET A 1 -17.16 -8.04 27.56
C MET A 1 -16.42 -7.50 26.35
N LEU A 2 -16.52 -8.18 25.20
CA LEU A 2 -16.22 -7.63 23.88
C LEU A 2 -17.25 -6.52 23.61
N LYS A 3 -17.03 -5.30 24.11
CA LYS A 3 -18.05 -4.23 24.04
C LYS A 3 -18.29 -3.81 22.58
N ASN A 4 -19.52 -4.11 22.17
CA ASN A 4 -20.45 -3.55 21.19
C ASN A 4 -20.09 -3.38 19.70
N ALA A 5 -18.82 -3.29 19.28
CA ALA A 5 -18.51 -3.05 17.86
C ALA A 5 -17.70 -4.14 17.14
N PHE A 6 -17.00 -5.03 17.85
CA PHE A 6 -16.08 -6.01 17.23
C PHE A 6 -16.80 -7.00 16.30
N LEU A 7 -17.76 -7.77 16.84
CA LEU A 7 -18.51 -8.75 16.05
C LEU A 7 -19.29 -8.09 14.89
N PRO A 8 -20.01 -6.96 15.09
CA PRO A 8 -20.60 -6.22 13.98
C PRO A 8 -19.59 -5.82 12.90
N THR A 9 -18.38 -5.37 13.28
CA THR A 9 -17.33 -5.01 12.31
C THR A 9 -16.95 -6.21 11.45
N VAL A 10 -16.71 -7.36 12.07
CA VAL A 10 -16.31 -8.59 11.37
C VAL A 10 -17.42 -9.08 10.44
N LEU A 11 -18.67 -9.08 10.89
CA LEU A 11 -19.81 -9.52 10.07
C LEU A 11 -20.03 -8.61 8.86
N VAL A 12 -19.95 -7.28 9.05
CA VAL A 12 -20.06 -6.33 7.93
C VAL A 12 -18.89 -6.49 6.96
N ALA A 13 -17.67 -6.66 7.45
CA ALA A 13 -16.50 -6.92 6.61
C ALA A 13 -16.65 -8.24 5.83
N ALA A 14 -17.13 -9.32 6.46
CA ALA A 14 -17.42 -10.59 5.79
C ALA A 14 -18.46 -10.43 4.69
N ALA A 15 -19.55 -9.70 4.94
CA ALA A 15 -20.58 -9.45 3.94
C ALA A 15 -20.05 -8.65 2.74
N ILE A 16 -19.27 -7.60 2.99
CA ILE A 16 -18.65 -6.80 1.92
C ILE A 16 -17.66 -7.64 1.11
N THR A 17 -16.84 -8.45 1.80
CA THR A 17 -15.88 -9.35 1.16
C THR A 17 -16.60 -10.36 0.28
N ALA A 18 -17.66 -10.99 0.79
CA ALA A 18 -18.44 -11.95 0.03
C ALA A 18 -19.10 -11.31 -1.20
N LEU A 19 -19.73 -10.15 -1.04
CA LEU A 19 -20.33 -9.41 -2.15
C LEU A 19 -19.29 -9.04 -3.21
N ALA A 20 -18.11 -8.59 -2.79
CA ALA A 20 -17.03 -8.23 -3.69
C ALA A 20 -16.51 -9.43 -4.51
N GLU A 21 -16.31 -10.58 -3.85
CA GLU A 21 -15.88 -11.82 -4.51
C GLU A 21 -16.98 -12.40 -5.41
N ILE A 22 -18.27 -12.31 -5.02
CA ILE A 22 -19.42 -12.71 -5.86
C ILE A 22 -19.52 -11.87 -7.13
N VAL A 23 -19.30 -10.54 -7.03
CA VAL A 23 -19.26 -9.67 -8.21
C VAL A 23 -18.13 -10.10 -9.15
N GLY A 24 -17.00 -10.55 -8.56
CA GLY A 24 -15.88 -11.14 -9.26
C GLY A 24 -15.08 -10.14 -10.09
N THR A 25 -14.17 -10.68 -10.89
CA THR A 25 -13.40 -9.90 -11.85
C THR A 25 -14.27 -9.49 -13.04
N ARG A 26 -14.27 -8.20 -13.38
CA ARG A 26 -14.91 -7.66 -14.59
C ARG A 26 -13.84 -7.14 -15.53
N SER A 27 -13.96 -7.43 -16.81
CA SER A 27 -13.04 -6.90 -17.83
C SER A 27 -13.82 -6.05 -18.82
N ILE A 28 -13.23 -4.91 -19.19
CA ILE A 28 -13.75 -3.99 -20.18
C ILE A 28 -12.65 -3.78 -21.21
N SER A 29 -12.91 -4.05 -22.48
CA SER A 29 -11.95 -3.77 -23.56
C SER A 29 -11.76 -2.26 -23.69
N LEU A 30 -10.52 -1.78 -23.64
CA LEU A 30 -10.18 -0.37 -23.70
C LEU A 30 -8.98 -0.16 -24.63
N GLY A 31 -9.26 0.25 -25.87
CA GLY A 31 -8.21 0.43 -26.88
C GLY A 31 -7.38 -0.85 -27.08
N PRO A 32 -6.04 -0.79 -27.01
CA PRO A 32 -5.17 -1.96 -27.21
C PRO A 32 -5.15 -2.94 -26.03
N GLY A 33 -5.71 -2.57 -24.88
CA GLY A 33 -5.68 -3.37 -23.65
C GLY A 33 -7.07 -3.69 -23.09
N LYS A 34 -7.08 -4.27 -21.89
CA LYS A 34 -8.27 -4.55 -21.10
C LYS A 34 -8.15 -3.82 -19.77
N LEU A 35 -9.17 -3.05 -19.42
CA LEU A 35 -9.35 -2.55 -18.07
C LEU A 35 -9.95 -3.67 -17.21
N ILE A 36 -9.17 -4.22 -16.29
CA ILE A 36 -9.58 -5.30 -15.40
C ILE A 36 -9.92 -4.74 -14.02
N LEU A 37 -11.15 -4.97 -13.58
CA LEU A 37 -11.67 -4.56 -12.28
C LEU A 37 -11.82 -5.78 -11.37
N PHE A 38 -11.05 -5.81 -10.29
CA PHE A 38 -10.95 -6.96 -9.38
C PHE A 38 -11.91 -6.87 -8.18
N PRO A 39 -12.22 -7.99 -7.50
CA PRO A 39 -12.94 -8.01 -6.22
C PRO A 39 -12.47 -6.97 -5.21
N ILE A 40 -11.15 -6.76 -5.09
CA ILE A 40 -10.55 -5.75 -4.21
C ILE A 40 -11.08 -4.32 -4.46
N ILE A 41 -11.43 -3.97 -5.71
CA ILE A 41 -12.04 -2.69 -6.07
C ILE A 41 -13.46 -2.61 -5.53
N TRP A 42 -14.25 -3.66 -5.70
CA TRP A 42 -15.60 -3.73 -5.15
C TRP A 42 -15.59 -3.67 -3.63
N ALA A 43 -14.64 -4.33 -2.98
CA ALA A 43 -14.51 -4.33 -1.52
C ALA A 43 -14.26 -2.92 -0.96
N ILE A 44 -13.30 -2.17 -1.54
CA ILE A 44 -13.01 -0.81 -1.08
C ILE A 44 -14.16 0.16 -1.40
N LEU A 45 -14.81 0.02 -2.56
CA LEU A 45 -15.94 0.88 -2.95
C LEU A 45 -17.18 0.62 -2.09
N LEU A 46 -17.53 -0.64 -1.84
CA LEU A 46 -18.66 -1.01 -0.99
C LEU A 46 -18.40 -0.61 0.47
N GLY A 47 -17.19 -0.87 0.99
CA GLY A 47 -16.78 -0.41 2.32
C GLY A 47 -16.83 1.11 2.46
N GLY A 48 -16.29 1.83 1.48
CA GLY A 48 -16.31 3.29 1.44
C GLY A 48 -17.72 3.85 1.35
N ALA A 49 -18.56 3.31 0.46
CA ALA A 49 -19.96 3.71 0.31
C ALA A 49 -20.72 3.53 1.62
N LEU A 50 -20.53 2.39 2.31
CA LEU A 50 -21.15 2.14 3.60
C LEU A 50 -20.60 3.08 4.69
N SER A 51 -19.31 3.41 4.63
CA SER A 51 -18.67 4.31 5.59
C SER A 51 -19.11 5.78 5.44
N PHE A 52 -19.41 6.23 4.20
CA PHE A 52 -19.83 7.60 3.89
C PHE A 52 -21.33 7.84 3.87
N GLN A 53 -22.16 6.80 3.85
CA GLN A 53 -23.62 6.95 3.77
C GLN A 53 -24.19 7.71 4.97
N ARG A 54 -25.20 8.57 4.70
CA ARG A 54 -25.83 9.44 5.72
C ARG A 54 -27.13 8.87 6.28
N ILE A 55 -27.71 7.84 5.64
CA ILE A 55 -29.04 7.31 5.99
C ILE A 55 -28.97 6.50 7.28
N ARG A 56 -28.02 5.57 7.39
CA ARG A 56 -27.69 4.82 8.60
C ARG A 56 -26.19 4.89 8.86
N PRO A 57 -25.69 6.00 9.42
CA PRO A 57 -24.27 6.20 9.63
C PRO A 57 -23.65 5.06 10.45
N VAL A 58 -22.55 4.52 9.93
CA VAL A 58 -21.76 3.52 10.64
C VAL A 58 -21.14 4.16 11.87
N SER A 59 -21.17 3.48 13.01
CA SER A 59 -20.66 4.04 14.27
C SER A 59 -19.16 4.31 14.19
N ALA A 60 -18.71 5.42 14.81
CA ALA A 60 -17.29 5.75 14.87
C ALA A 60 -16.45 4.68 15.60
N GLU A 61 -17.07 3.91 16.49
CA GLU A 61 -16.44 2.75 17.13
C GLU A 61 -16.21 1.61 16.13
N LEU A 62 -17.19 1.27 15.30
CA LEU A 62 -17.05 0.26 14.25
C LEU A 62 -15.96 0.68 13.25
N GLN A 63 -15.96 1.92 12.78
CA GLN A 63 -14.91 2.40 11.86
C GLN A 63 -13.52 2.37 12.51
N ARG A 64 -13.42 2.64 13.83
CA ARG A 64 -12.16 2.48 14.58
C ARG A 64 -11.73 1.02 14.67
N LYS A 65 -12.67 0.10 14.91
CA LYS A 65 -12.39 -1.33 14.95
C LYS A 65 -12.01 -1.90 13.59
N ALA A 66 -12.63 -1.41 12.51
CA ALA A 66 -12.23 -1.75 11.16
C ALA A 66 -10.77 -1.33 10.91
N LEU A 67 -10.42 -0.09 11.26
CA LEU A 67 -9.06 0.43 11.15
C LEU A 67 -8.04 -0.39 11.95
N ASP A 68 -8.36 -0.69 13.22
CA ASP A 68 -7.58 -1.53 14.12
C ASP A 68 -7.32 -2.93 13.50
N LEU A 69 -8.34 -3.53 12.86
CA LEU A 69 -8.21 -4.82 12.19
C LEU A 69 -7.38 -4.75 10.91
N VAL A 70 -7.42 -3.65 10.14
CA VAL A 70 -6.60 -3.48 8.94
C VAL A 70 -5.12 -3.68 9.26
N SER A 71 -4.64 -3.10 10.35
CA SER A 71 -3.24 -3.26 10.81
C SER A 71 -2.82 -4.71 10.96
N VAL A 72 -3.68 -5.56 11.55
CA VAL A 72 -3.39 -6.99 11.72
C VAL A 72 -3.49 -7.74 10.39
N GLY A 73 -4.45 -7.37 9.54
CA GLY A 73 -4.56 -7.92 8.19
C GLY A 73 -3.33 -7.64 7.33
N ILE A 74 -2.77 -6.44 7.44
CA ILE A 74 -1.49 -6.07 6.80
C ILE A 74 -0.36 -6.96 7.33
N MET A 75 -0.30 -7.27 8.63
CA MET A 75 0.74 -8.19 9.15
C MET A 75 0.64 -9.59 8.53
N VAL A 76 -0.56 -10.17 8.45
CA VAL A 76 -0.77 -11.48 7.79
C VAL A 76 -0.32 -11.41 6.32
N PHE A 77 -0.67 -10.32 5.65
CA PHE A 77 -0.25 -10.07 4.28
C PHE A 77 1.28 -9.95 4.14
N LEU A 78 1.97 -9.26 5.05
CA LEU A 78 3.42 -9.12 5.04
C LEU A 78 4.16 -10.43 5.32
N VAL A 79 3.58 -11.32 6.12
CA VAL A 79 4.09 -12.69 6.25
C VAL A 79 4.02 -13.40 4.91
N LEU A 80 2.89 -13.33 4.21
CA LEU A 80 2.74 -13.96 2.89
C LEU A 80 3.76 -13.41 1.88
N VAL A 81 3.95 -12.08 1.85
CA VAL A 81 5.01 -11.42 1.07
C VAL A 81 6.38 -12.00 1.42
N GLY A 82 6.71 -12.08 2.71
CA GLY A 82 7.98 -12.64 3.18
C GLY A 82 8.15 -14.11 2.76
N VAL A 83 7.11 -14.93 2.93
CA VAL A 83 7.12 -16.34 2.52
C VAL A 83 7.35 -16.48 1.01
N THR A 84 6.70 -15.64 0.21
CA THR A 84 6.84 -15.67 -1.26
C THR A 84 8.26 -15.28 -1.70
N VAL A 85 8.82 -14.23 -1.10
CA VAL A 85 10.22 -13.81 -1.33
C VAL A 85 11.19 -14.90 -0.88
N GLY A 86 10.95 -15.47 0.31
CA GLY A 86 11.75 -16.56 0.87
C GLY A 86 11.83 -17.77 -0.06
N GLY A 87 10.69 -18.23 -0.58
CA GLY A 87 10.64 -19.35 -1.52
C GLY A 87 11.34 -19.07 -2.86
N SER A 88 11.51 -17.80 -3.22
CA SER A 88 12.07 -17.38 -4.52
C SER A 88 13.47 -16.78 -4.41
N LEU A 89 14.18 -16.96 -3.28
CA LEU A 89 15.49 -16.35 -3.05
C LEU A 89 16.53 -16.71 -4.10
N THR A 90 16.49 -17.94 -4.63
CA THR A 90 17.42 -18.39 -5.68
C THR A 90 17.22 -17.60 -6.97
N GLU A 91 15.97 -17.40 -7.39
CA GLU A 91 15.63 -16.62 -8.60
C GLU A 91 15.93 -15.12 -8.40
N LEU A 92 15.64 -14.59 -7.21
CA LEU A 92 15.83 -13.17 -6.89
C LEU A 92 17.31 -12.77 -6.79
N LYS A 93 18.20 -13.73 -6.49
CA LYS A 93 19.64 -13.48 -6.42
C LYS A 93 20.18 -12.93 -7.74
N ASP A 94 19.71 -13.47 -8.86
CA ASP A 94 20.24 -13.12 -10.18
C ASP A 94 19.74 -11.73 -10.66
N VAL A 95 18.59 -11.28 -10.15
CA VAL A 95 18.00 -9.98 -10.48
C VAL A 95 18.22 -8.89 -9.42
N THR A 96 19.02 -9.16 -8.39
CA THR A 96 19.24 -8.21 -7.28
C THR A 96 19.79 -6.87 -7.76
N TRP A 97 20.67 -6.87 -8.77
CA TRP A 97 21.21 -5.62 -9.34
C TRP A 97 20.15 -4.83 -10.12
N VAL A 98 19.24 -5.53 -10.80
CA VAL A 98 18.10 -4.91 -11.49
C VAL A 98 17.17 -4.24 -10.47
N LEU A 99 16.91 -4.90 -9.33
CA LEU A 99 16.11 -4.33 -8.23
C LEU A 99 16.73 -3.05 -7.65
N ALA A 100 18.06 -2.95 -7.59
CA ALA A 100 18.75 -1.74 -7.17
C ALA A 100 18.67 -0.63 -8.23
N LEU A 101 18.83 -0.97 -9.51
CA LEU A 101 18.77 0.02 -10.60
C LEU A 101 17.35 0.59 -10.79
N GLN A 102 16.33 -0.24 -10.72
CA GLN A 102 14.94 0.21 -10.84
C GLN A 102 14.49 1.05 -9.63
N GLU A 103 15.11 0.91 -8.46
CA GLU A 103 14.88 1.81 -7.32
C GLU A 103 15.31 3.26 -7.66
N VAL A 104 16.40 3.42 -8.41
CA VAL A 104 16.84 4.73 -8.92
C VAL A 104 15.80 5.29 -9.89
N ALA A 105 15.18 4.44 -10.71
CA ALA A 105 14.10 4.84 -11.61
C ALA A 105 12.80 5.21 -10.86
N HIS A 106 12.46 4.50 -9.79
CA HIS A 106 11.35 4.87 -8.90
C HIS A 106 11.52 6.30 -8.37
N LEU A 107 12.75 6.65 -7.96
CA LEU A 107 13.12 7.98 -7.49
C LEU A 107 13.05 9.05 -8.59
N PHE A 108 13.61 8.78 -9.76
CA PHE A 108 13.63 9.77 -10.84
C PHE A 108 12.24 9.96 -11.47
N GLY A 109 11.40 8.93 -11.48
CA GLY A 109 10.06 8.99 -12.04
C GLY A 109 9.24 10.13 -11.42
N THR A 110 9.15 10.18 -10.09
CA THR A 110 8.37 11.22 -9.39
C THR A 110 8.95 12.62 -9.65
N VAL A 111 10.27 12.78 -9.50
CA VAL A 111 10.91 14.10 -9.59
C VAL A 111 10.95 14.64 -11.02
N ILE A 112 11.17 13.79 -12.03
CA ILE A 112 11.28 14.24 -13.43
C ILE A 112 9.89 14.45 -14.04
N LEU A 113 8.93 13.56 -13.77
CA LEU A 113 7.64 13.56 -14.47
C LEU A 113 6.53 14.27 -13.68
N ALA A 114 6.45 14.10 -12.35
CA ALA A 114 5.36 14.66 -11.56
C ALA A 114 5.63 16.12 -11.12
N LEU A 115 6.89 16.47 -10.84
CA LEU A 115 7.28 17.83 -10.47
C LEU A 115 6.88 18.91 -11.49
N PRO A 116 7.15 18.78 -12.82
CA PRO A 116 6.73 19.79 -13.78
C PRO A 116 5.21 19.98 -13.79
N VAL A 117 4.43 18.90 -13.63
CA VAL A 117 2.97 18.97 -13.51
C VAL A 117 2.57 19.78 -12.28
N ALA A 118 3.19 19.52 -11.13
CA ALA A 118 2.93 20.28 -9.90
C ALA A 118 3.29 21.78 -10.02
N VAL A 119 4.40 22.09 -10.72
CA VAL A 119 4.82 23.48 -11.00
C VAL A 119 3.82 24.19 -11.91
N VAL A 120 3.36 23.55 -12.99
CA VAL A 120 2.33 24.09 -13.90
C VAL A 120 1.01 24.32 -13.17
N LEU A 121 0.64 23.42 -12.25
CA LEU A 121 -0.51 23.58 -11.36
C LEU A 121 -0.32 24.64 -10.26
N ARG A 122 0.84 25.30 -10.22
CA ARG A 122 1.16 26.41 -9.30
C ARG A 122 0.96 26.00 -7.84
N MET A 123 1.40 24.81 -7.47
CA MET A 123 1.34 24.32 -6.08
C MET A 123 2.40 24.97 -5.17
N GLY A 124 3.30 25.81 -5.73
CA GLY A 124 4.37 26.44 -4.98
C GLY A 124 5.34 25.39 -4.43
N ARG A 125 5.87 25.62 -3.23
CA ARG A 125 6.80 24.68 -2.57
C ARG A 125 6.14 23.35 -2.16
N ALA A 126 4.81 23.26 -2.09
CA ALA A 126 4.13 21.98 -1.93
C ALA A 126 4.36 21.03 -3.10
N SER A 127 4.78 21.55 -4.27
CA SER A 127 5.23 20.72 -5.40
C SER A 127 6.41 19.83 -5.00
N ILE A 128 7.37 20.37 -4.25
CA ILE A 128 8.56 19.62 -3.81
C ILE A 128 8.12 18.44 -2.96
N GLY A 129 7.35 18.72 -1.91
CA GLY A 129 6.86 17.70 -0.99
C GLY A 129 5.98 16.64 -1.65
N ALA A 130 5.16 17.01 -2.65
CA ALA A 130 4.24 16.10 -3.34
C ALA A 130 4.89 15.25 -4.46
N THR A 131 6.17 15.49 -4.80
CA THR A 131 6.78 14.89 -6.01
C THR A 131 8.18 14.34 -5.81
N TYR A 132 8.74 14.39 -4.60
CA TYR A 132 10.02 13.74 -4.36
C TYR A 132 9.89 12.24 -4.06
N SER A 133 8.69 11.77 -3.73
CA SER A 133 8.39 10.36 -3.51
C SER A 133 6.88 10.09 -3.65
N ILE A 134 6.43 8.85 -3.42
CA ILE A 134 5.01 8.55 -3.22
C ILE A 134 4.53 8.80 -1.78
N ASP A 135 5.38 9.45 -0.99
CA ASP A 135 5.16 10.00 0.35
C ASP A 135 4.61 9.00 1.35
N ARG A 136 5.42 7.98 1.71
CA ARG A 136 5.15 7.04 2.79
C ARG A 136 5.49 7.63 4.18
N GLU A 137 5.28 6.88 5.24
CA GLU A 137 5.39 7.29 6.64
C GLU A 137 6.73 7.97 6.95
N ALA A 138 7.83 7.35 6.54
CA ALA A 138 9.16 7.88 6.78
C ALA A 138 9.41 9.21 6.03
N ASN A 139 8.81 9.37 4.85
CA ASN A 139 8.87 10.60 4.07
C ASN A 139 8.07 11.73 4.74
N LEU A 140 6.89 11.42 5.29
CA LEU A 140 6.09 12.36 6.06
C LEU A 140 6.80 12.81 7.35
N ALA A 141 7.42 11.87 8.08
CA ALA A 141 8.18 12.17 9.28
C ALA A 141 9.40 13.05 8.96
N TYR A 142 10.17 12.67 7.94
CA TYR A 142 11.38 13.38 7.54
C TYR A 142 11.09 14.81 7.04
N THR A 143 10.03 15.00 6.26
CA THR A 143 9.63 16.35 5.81
C THR A 143 9.13 17.23 6.95
N ALA A 144 8.45 16.66 7.94
CA ALA A 144 8.07 17.37 9.16
C ALA A 144 9.30 17.81 9.95
N GLU A 145 10.31 16.95 10.07
CA GLU A 145 11.57 17.24 10.76
C GLU A 145 12.38 18.31 10.02
N ARG A 146 12.53 18.17 8.69
CA ARG A 146 13.38 19.05 7.87
C ARG A 146 12.79 20.43 7.61
N TYR A 147 11.48 20.54 7.35
CA TYR A 147 10.84 21.81 6.99
C TYR A 147 9.85 22.33 8.04
N GLY A 148 9.47 21.51 9.01
CA GLY A 148 8.41 21.81 9.97
C GLY A 148 7.02 21.42 9.47
N ALA A 149 6.16 20.96 10.39
CA ALA A 149 4.79 20.51 10.09
C ALA A 149 3.86 21.62 9.55
N ALA A 150 4.25 22.89 9.67
CA ALA A 150 3.51 24.02 9.11
C ALA A 150 3.91 24.36 7.66
N SER A 151 4.99 23.76 7.15
CA SER A 151 5.55 24.09 5.83
C SER A 151 4.63 23.66 4.68
N SER A 152 4.78 24.33 3.54
CA SER A 152 4.14 23.96 2.28
C SER A 152 4.55 22.58 1.80
N GLU A 153 5.82 22.21 1.99
CA GLU A 153 6.44 20.95 1.62
C GLU A 153 5.74 19.81 2.37
N TYR A 154 5.67 19.91 3.70
CA TYR A 154 4.95 18.95 4.51
C TYR A 154 3.48 18.83 4.09
N ARG A 155 2.80 19.93 3.75
CA ARG A 155 1.42 19.88 3.24
C ARG A 155 1.31 19.13 1.91
N GLY A 156 2.29 19.27 1.03
CA GLY A 156 2.40 18.50 -0.21
C GLY A 156 2.53 17.01 0.06
N THR A 157 3.50 16.65 0.90
CA THR A 157 3.78 15.27 1.32
C THR A 157 2.57 14.64 2.01
N LEU A 158 1.95 15.35 2.94
CA LEU A 158 0.73 14.91 3.62
C LEU A 158 -0.41 14.68 2.63
N GLY A 159 -0.55 15.54 1.64
CA GLY A 159 -1.58 15.41 0.61
C GLY A 159 -1.45 14.12 -0.20
N VAL A 160 -0.25 13.84 -0.71
CA VAL A 160 0.02 12.61 -1.48
C VAL A 160 -0.05 11.38 -0.59
N TYR A 161 0.44 11.46 0.66
CA TYR A 161 0.32 10.39 1.64
C TYR A 161 -1.14 9.99 1.89
N VAL A 162 -1.99 10.96 2.21
CA VAL A 162 -3.43 10.74 2.48
C VAL A 162 -4.11 10.20 1.23
N PHE A 163 -3.89 10.81 0.07
CA PHE A 163 -4.48 10.35 -1.19
C PHE A 163 -4.07 8.93 -1.53
N GLY A 164 -2.76 8.64 -1.47
CA GLY A 164 -2.22 7.31 -1.78
C GLY A 164 -2.70 6.23 -0.81
N SER A 165 -2.79 6.53 0.47
CA SER A 165 -3.28 5.56 1.46
C SER A 165 -4.75 5.18 1.25
N VAL A 166 -5.55 6.08 0.69
CA VAL A 166 -6.98 5.84 0.42
C VAL A 166 -7.23 5.26 -0.97
N PHE A 167 -6.59 5.81 -2.01
CA PHE A 167 -6.91 5.52 -3.41
C PHE A 167 -5.76 4.89 -4.19
N GLY A 168 -4.54 4.87 -3.63
CA GLY A 168 -3.35 4.41 -4.36
C GLY A 168 -3.45 2.95 -4.78
N ALA A 169 -3.89 2.05 -3.89
CA ALA A 169 -4.04 0.63 -4.24
C ALA A 169 -5.05 0.44 -5.39
N LEU A 170 -6.19 1.13 -5.34
CA LEU A 170 -7.17 1.13 -6.42
C LEU A 170 -6.56 1.62 -7.74
N TYR A 171 -5.83 2.73 -7.70
CA TYR A 171 -5.23 3.32 -8.88
C TYR A 171 -4.16 2.41 -9.51
N LEU A 172 -3.23 1.90 -8.69
CA LEU A 172 -2.15 1.01 -9.15
C LEU A 172 -2.70 -0.31 -9.68
N THR A 173 -3.79 -0.84 -9.10
CA THR A 173 -4.48 -2.02 -9.66
C THR A 173 -4.93 -1.78 -11.10
N VAL A 174 -5.60 -0.65 -11.33
CA VAL A 174 -6.13 -0.28 -12.65
C VAL A 174 -4.98 -0.07 -13.64
N LEU A 175 -3.96 0.69 -13.23
CA LEU A 175 -2.80 0.99 -14.07
C LEU A 175 -2.03 -0.28 -14.44
N ALA A 176 -1.68 -1.10 -13.44
CA ALA A 176 -0.89 -2.31 -13.64
C ALA A 176 -1.65 -3.39 -14.42
N GLY A 177 -2.96 -3.55 -14.16
CA GLY A 177 -3.82 -4.46 -14.91
C GLY A 177 -3.93 -4.05 -16.38
N TYR A 178 -4.10 -2.75 -16.65
CA TYR A 178 -4.15 -2.24 -18.02
C TYR A 178 -2.80 -2.44 -18.74
N LEU A 179 -1.68 -2.05 -18.13
CA LEU A 179 -0.35 -2.20 -18.74
C LEU A 179 0.05 -3.68 -18.94
N GLY A 180 -0.28 -4.56 -18.00
CA GLY A 180 -0.09 -6.00 -18.13
C GLY A 180 -0.91 -6.58 -19.29
N SER A 181 -2.13 -6.09 -19.51
CA SER A 181 -2.97 -6.56 -20.61
C SER A 181 -2.50 -6.12 -22.01
N ILE A 182 -1.73 -5.02 -22.11
CA ILE A 182 -1.22 -4.51 -23.40
C ILE A 182 -0.04 -5.38 -23.91
N GLY A 183 0.71 -6.01 -23.00
CA GLY A 183 1.88 -6.81 -23.36
C GLY A 183 3.08 -5.98 -23.84
N TRP A 184 3.14 -4.68 -23.52
CA TRP A 184 4.26 -3.81 -23.91
C TRP A 184 5.55 -4.12 -23.14
N LEU A 185 5.44 -4.37 -21.85
CA LEU A 185 6.55 -4.68 -20.93
C LEU A 185 6.43 -6.12 -20.44
N HIS A 186 7.56 -6.75 -20.14
CA HIS A 186 7.61 -8.10 -19.57
C HIS A 186 6.87 -8.14 -18.22
N PRO A 187 6.10 -9.20 -17.90
CA PRO A 187 5.29 -9.28 -16.68
C PRO A 187 6.11 -9.11 -15.40
N LEU A 188 7.32 -9.66 -15.36
CA LEU A 188 8.22 -9.53 -14.21
C LEU A 188 8.78 -8.12 -14.06
N ALA A 189 8.95 -7.38 -15.16
CA ALA A 189 9.36 -5.98 -15.10
C ALA A 189 8.23 -5.09 -14.56
N LEU A 190 6.99 -5.33 -15.01
CA LEU A 190 5.79 -4.71 -14.43
C LEU A 190 5.65 -5.06 -12.95
N ALA A 191 5.96 -6.31 -12.56
CA ALA A 191 5.96 -6.75 -11.18
C ALA A 191 6.98 -5.97 -10.34
N MET A 192 8.22 -5.81 -10.81
CA MET A 192 9.20 -4.96 -10.13
C MET A 192 8.70 -3.52 -10.00
N GLY A 193 8.13 -2.94 -11.06
CA GLY A 193 7.53 -1.60 -11.01
C GLY A 193 6.32 -1.47 -10.06
N ALA A 194 5.62 -2.57 -9.76
CA ALA A 194 4.55 -2.60 -8.76
C ALA A 194 5.07 -2.42 -7.32
N GLY A 195 6.37 -2.64 -7.09
CA GLY A 195 7.02 -2.53 -5.79
C GLY A 195 7.25 -1.11 -5.31
N VAL A 196 6.25 -0.23 -5.42
CA VAL A 196 6.38 1.22 -5.19
C VAL A 196 6.65 1.65 -3.73
N GLY A 197 6.89 0.71 -2.80
CA GLY A 197 7.10 0.99 -1.37
C GLY A 197 5.80 1.03 -0.55
N SER A 198 4.72 0.43 -1.04
CA SER A 198 3.48 0.23 -0.29
C SER A 198 2.98 -1.19 -0.47
N GLY A 199 2.91 -1.96 0.62
CA GLY A 199 2.46 -3.35 0.58
C GLY A 199 1.06 -3.52 -0.03
N SER A 200 0.12 -2.63 0.29
CA SER A 200 -1.24 -2.69 -0.27
C SER A 200 -1.28 -2.33 -1.76
N MET A 201 -0.50 -1.34 -2.21
CA MET A 201 -0.43 -1.02 -3.65
C MET A 201 0.27 -2.12 -4.44
N MET A 202 1.38 -2.63 -3.92
CA MET A 202 2.11 -3.75 -4.49
C MET A 202 1.20 -4.97 -4.62
N ALA A 203 0.43 -5.30 -3.58
CA ALA A 203 -0.51 -6.43 -3.60
C ALA A 203 -1.51 -6.30 -4.73
N ALA A 204 -2.10 -5.11 -4.82
CA ALA A 204 -3.19 -4.84 -5.72
C ALA A 204 -2.70 -4.83 -7.17
N ALA A 205 -1.53 -4.22 -7.43
CA ALA A 205 -0.89 -4.21 -8.75
C ALA A 205 -0.33 -5.58 -9.17
N SER A 206 0.36 -6.32 -8.29
CA SER A 206 0.90 -7.64 -8.62
C SER A 206 -0.20 -8.65 -8.94
N ALA A 207 -1.30 -8.63 -8.19
CA ALA A 207 -2.47 -9.44 -8.49
C ALA A 207 -3.10 -9.08 -9.85
N ALA A 208 -3.11 -7.79 -10.18
CA ALA A 208 -3.64 -7.32 -11.45
C ALA A 208 -2.81 -7.82 -12.65
N ILE A 209 -1.48 -7.77 -12.52
CA ILE A 209 -0.56 -8.29 -13.54
C ILE A 209 -0.71 -9.81 -13.65
N ALA A 210 -0.69 -10.53 -12.53
CA ALA A 210 -0.80 -11.99 -12.48
C ALA A 210 -2.04 -12.53 -13.20
N THR A 211 -3.16 -11.82 -13.14
CA THR A 211 -4.40 -12.24 -13.82
C THR A 211 -4.27 -12.28 -15.34
N SER A 212 -3.41 -11.45 -15.93
CA SER A 212 -3.17 -11.44 -17.37
C SER A 212 -2.10 -12.44 -17.80
N HIS A 213 -1.38 -13.05 -16.85
CA HIS A 213 -0.27 -13.96 -17.10
C HIS A 213 -0.35 -15.23 -16.23
N PRO A 214 -1.30 -16.14 -16.55
CA PRO A 214 -1.42 -17.41 -15.85
C PRO A 214 -0.13 -18.22 -15.92
N GLY A 215 0.31 -18.78 -14.80
CA GLY A 215 1.55 -19.56 -14.66
C GLY A 215 2.77 -18.77 -14.17
N MET A 216 2.69 -17.44 -14.06
CA MET A 216 3.76 -16.59 -13.49
C MET A 216 3.37 -15.94 -12.15
N GLU A 217 2.26 -16.34 -11.54
CA GLU A 217 1.66 -15.65 -10.38
C GLU A 217 2.65 -15.57 -9.20
N SER A 218 3.30 -16.70 -8.89
CA SER A 218 4.29 -16.77 -7.81
C SER A 218 5.51 -15.89 -8.09
N GLN A 219 6.02 -15.88 -9.33
CA GLN A 219 7.18 -15.07 -9.72
C GLN A 219 6.84 -13.57 -9.73
N ILE A 220 5.68 -13.20 -10.27
CA ILE A 220 5.17 -11.82 -10.25
C ILE A 220 5.06 -11.34 -8.81
N LEU A 221 4.46 -12.14 -7.92
CA LEU A 221 4.36 -11.78 -6.52
C LEU A 221 5.74 -11.66 -5.86
N ALA A 222 6.66 -12.59 -6.13
CA ALA A 222 7.99 -12.58 -5.54
C ALA A 222 8.80 -11.35 -5.97
N PHE A 223 8.81 -11.04 -7.27
CA PHE A 223 9.53 -9.89 -7.82
C PHE A 223 8.94 -8.56 -7.34
N ALA A 224 7.61 -8.44 -7.31
CA ALA A 224 6.95 -7.27 -6.75
C ALA A 224 7.23 -7.09 -5.25
N SER A 225 7.21 -8.20 -4.51
CA SER A 225 7.51 -8.22 -3.06
C SER A 225 8.95 -7.85 -2.76
N ALA A 226 9.90 -8.37 -3.53
CA ALA A 226 11.32 -8.07 -3.39
C ALA A 226 11.61 -6.59 -3.72
N SER A 227 11.04 -6.09 -4.81
CA SER A 227 11.10 -4.68 -5.18
C SER A 227 10.50 -3.79 -4.07
N ASN A 228 9.30 -4.11 -3.59
CA ASN A 228 8.65 -3.36 -2.51
C ASN A 228 9.42 -3.37 -1.19
N LEU A 229 10.12 -4.48 -0.88
CA LEU A 229 10.99 -4.58 0.28
C LEU A 229 12.23 -3.69 0.12
N MET A 230 12.82 -3.66 -1.08
CA MET A 230 13.95 -2.80 -1.41
C MET A 230 13.58 -1.31 -1.25
N THR A 231 12.43 -0.89 -1.80
CA THR A 231 11.97 0.50 -1.69
C THR A 231 11.69 0.92 -0.25
N GLN A 232 11.08 0.05 0.56
CA GLN A 232 10.81 0.37 1.96
C GLN A 232 12.09 0.47 2.81
N THR A 233 13.11 -0.35 2.51
CA THR A 233 14.34 -0.41 3.31
C THR A 233 15.38 0.61 2.87
N ILE A 234 15.81 0.56 1.61
CA ILE A 234 16.84 1.43 1.04
C ILE A 234 16.20 2.68 0.42
N GLY A 235 15.13 2.49 -0.35
CA GLY A 235 14.47 3.55 -1.11
C GLY A 235 14.11 4.79 -0.30
N THR A 236 13.56 4.60 0.90
CA THR A 236 13.28 5.69 1.86
C THR A 236 14.49 6.60 2.13
N PHE A 237 15.69 6.04 2.29
CA PHE A 237 16.90 6.84 2.50
C PHE A 237 17.29 7.56 1.22
N VAL A 238 17.18 6.89 0.08
CA VAL A 238 17.46 7.52 -1.22
C VAL A 238 16.48 8.67 -1.49
N THR A 239 15.20 8.54 -1.13
CA THR A 239 14.22 9.63 -1.28
C THR A 239 14.55 10.83 -0.39
N CYS A 240 14.92 10.60 0.87
CA CYS A 240 15.25 11.66 1.81
C CYS A 240 16.56 12.39 1.47
N PHE A 241 17.62 11.64 1.10
CA PHE A 241 18.96 12.20 0.91
C PHE A 241 19.32 12.53 -0.54
N VAL A 242 18.62 11.98 -1.52
CA VAL A 242 18.90 12.21 -2.95
C VAL A 242 17.70 12.85 -3.65
N ALA A 243 16.51 12.23 -3.58
CA ALA A 243 15.35 12.70 -4.34
C ALA A 243 14.89 14.08 -3.90
N LEU A 244 14.82 14.33 -2.59
CA LEU A 244 14.35 15.59 -2.05
C LEU A 244 15.29 16.77 -2.41
N PRO A 245 16.63 16.70 -2.18
CA PRO A 245 17.55 17.72 -2.67
C PRO A 245 17.50 17.92 -4.19
N LEU A 246 17.31 16.84 -4.96
CA LEU A 246 17.14 16.93 -6.40
C LEU A 246 15.84 17.67 -6.77
N ALA A 247 14.72 17.34 -6.12
CA ALA A 247 13.44 17.99 -6.33
C ALA A 247 13.50 19.49 -6.01
N GLU A 248 14.23 19.91 -4.96
CA GLU A 248 14.45 21.34 -4.67
C GLU A 248 15.23 22.07 -5.78
N ARG A 249 16.22 21.41 -6.39
CA ARG A 249 17.00 21.97 -7.51
C ARG A 249 16.16 22.03 -8.77
N MET A 250 15.48 20.94 -9.09
CA MET A 250 14.64 20.83 -10.29
C MET A 250 13.41 21.74 -10.21
N TYR A 251 12.83 21.94 -9.03
CA TYR A 251 11.71 22.86 -8.83
C TYR A 251 12.09 24.28 -9.26
N ARG A 252 13.26 24.77 -8.84
CA ARG A 252 13.80 26.08 -9.25
C ARG A 252 14.02 26.15 -10.76
N TRP A 253 14.54 25.08 -11.36
CA TRP A 253 14.75 24.99 -12.79
C TRP A 253 13.41 25.06 -13.57
N TRP A 254 12.41 24.26 -13.19
CA TRP A 254 11.08 24.28 -13.79
C TRP A 254 10.35 25.60 -13.59
N CYS A 255 10.46 26.24 -12.43
CA CYS A 255 9.92 27.58 -12.19
C CYS A 255 10.50 28.62 -13.17
N ARG A 256 11.81 28.59 -13.41
CA ARG A 256 12.47 29.47 -14.40
C ARG A 256 11.99 29.17 -15.80
N LEU A 257 11.97 27.89 -16.19
CA LEU A 257 11.60 27.45 -17.53
C LEU A 257 10.14 27.81 -17.87
N PHE A 258 9.21 27.52 -16.95
CA PHE A 258 7.79 27.82 -17.14
C PHE A 258 7.39 29.24 -16.75
N ARG A 259 8.36 30.09 -16.38
CA ARG A 259 8.13 31.48 -15.91
C ARG A 259 7.11 31.55 -14.77
N VAL A 260 7.05 30.52 -13.93
CA VAL A 260 6.21 30.47 -12.73
C VAL A 260 6.99 31.11 -11.60
N ARG A 261 6.44 32.15 -10.97
CA ARG A 261 7.08 32.75 -9.78
C ARG A 261 7.25 31.69 -8.71
N GLU A 262 8.48 31.55 -8.23
CA GLU A 262 8.82 30.77 -7.05
C GLU A 262 8.17 31.44 -5.84
N ARG A 263 6.87 31.22 -5.63
CA ARG A 263 6.17 31.78 -4.47
C ARG A 263 6.79 31.16 -3.22
N LEU A 264 7.67 31.90 -2.55
CA LEU A 264 8.12 31.68 -1.18
C LEU A 264 7.06 32.10 -0.15
N VAL A 265 5.83 32.35 -0.58
CA VAL A 265 4.82 33.03 0.23
C VAL A 265 4.11 32.01 1.12
N ALA A 266 4.36 32.12 2.43
CA ALA A 266 3.47 31.65 3.47
C ALA A 266 2.02 32.10 3.19
N ASP A 267 1.06 31.29 3.63
CA ASP A 267 -0.36 31.63 3.74
C ASP A 267 -1.21 31.53 2.46
N GLY A 268 -1.61 30.29 2.19
CA GLY A 268 -2.83 29.91 1.47
C GLY A 268 -3.10 28.42 1.68
N PRO A 269 -4.27 27.99 2.18
CA PRO A 269 -4.44 26.61 2.62
C PRO A 269 -4.56 25.63 1.46
N LEU A 270 -3.54 24.80 1.26
CA LEU A 270 -3.69 23.50 0.58
C LEU A 270 -4.30 22.44 1.55
N VAL A 271 -4.30 22.75 2.85
CA VAL A 271 -5.09 22.18 3.94
C VAL A 271 -5.44 23.37 4.86
N ALA A 272 -6.71 23.59 5.19
CA ALA A 272 -7.15 24.71 6.03
C ALA A 272 -6.46 24.69 7.39
N ALA A 273 -5.51 25.62 7.61
CA ALA A 273 -4.98 25.94 8.92
C ALA A 273 -6.07 26.73 9.66
N GLY A 274 -6.53 26.20 10.80
CA GLY A 274 -7.56 26.86 11.59
C GLY A 274 -7.01 28.15 12.22
N THR A 275 -7.59 29.28 11.86
CA THR A 275 -7.55 30.50 12.67
C THR A 275 -8.67 30.40 13.70
N GLY A 276 -8.33 29.92 14.89
CA GLY A 276 -9.18 29.93 16.08
C GLY A 276 -8.28 29.98 17.30
N GLY A 277 -8.23 31.14 17.96
CA GLY A 277 -7.34 31.41 19.09
C GLY A 277 -7.58 30.46 20.26
N GLY A 278 -6.48 30.01 20.86
CA GLY A 278 -6.47 29.17 22.05
C GLY A 278 -5.14 28.44 22.17
N ARG A 279 -4.31 28.84 23.12
CA ARG A 279 -3.04 28.22 23.48
C ARG A 279 -3.24 26.72 23.76
N ASN A 280 -2.85 25.88 22.81
CA ASN A 280 -2.18 24.60 23.02
C ASN A 280 -1.63 24.15 21.66
N PRO A 281 -0.33 23.83 21.52
CA PRO A 281 0.16 23.20 20.31
C PRO A 281 -0.56 21.86 20.22
N ALA A 282 -1.44 21.72 19.23
CA ALA A 282 -2.05 20.44 18.92
C ALA A 282 -0.92 19.43 18.75
N THR A 283 -0.87 18.47 19.66
CA THR A 283 -0.05 17.27 19.59
C THR A 283 -0.19 16.64 18.19
N PRO A 284 0.83 15.91 17.70
CA PRO A 284 0.81 15.26 16.38
C PRO A 284 -0.36 14.27 16.14
N GLU A 285 -1.22 14.04 17.14
CA GLU A 285 -2.36 13.13 17.11
C GLU A 285 -3.49 13.51 16.12
N ALA A 286 -3.53 14.74 15.62
CA ALA A 286 -4.64 15.25 14.79
C ALA A 286 -4.37 15.24 13.27
N ALA A 287 -3.15 14.90 12.82
CA ALA A 287 -2.88 14.64 11.42
C ALA A 287 -3.19 13.16 11.12
N GLY A 288 -4.38 12.92 10.55
CA GLY A 288 -4.79 11.68 9.87
C GLY A 288 -4.20 10.38 10.43
N ARG A 289 -4.91 9.73 11.35
CA ARG A 289 -4.63 8.33 11.71
C ARG A 289 -5.08 7.42 10.57
N THR A 290 -4.30 7.37 9.50
CA THR A 290 -4.41 6.38 8.41
C THR A 290 -4.28 4.95 8.95
N PRO A 291 -4.82 3.93 8.25
CA PRO A 291 -4.65 2.53 8.63
C PRO A 291 -3.18 2.15 8.86
N ALA A 292 -2.28 2.65 8.00
CA ALA A 292 -0.86 2.40 8.05
C ALA A 292 -0.14 3.08 9.24
N ALA A 293 -0.54 4.28 9.67
CA ALA A 293 0.01 4.91 10.88
C ALA A 293 -0.66 4.43 12.18
N SER A 294 -1.84 3.80 12.09
CA SER A 294 -2.50 3.11 13.20
C SER A 294 -2.03 1.66 13.41
N GLU A 295 -0.95 1.24 12.72
CA GLU A 295 -0.39 -0.12 12.73
C GLU A 295 0.01 -0.66 14.13
N VAL A 296 -0.01 0.18 15.17
CA VAL A 296 0.46 -0.18 16.53
C VAL A 296 -0.66 -0.28 17.60
N SER A 297 -1.94 -0.08 17.26
CA SER A 297 -2.99 -0.01 18.30
C SER A 297 -3.46 -1.39 18.82
N VAL A 298 -3.64 -2.38 17.94
CA VAL A 298 -4.10 -3.75 18.29
C VAL A 298 -2.92 -4.63 18.73
N THR A 299 -1.71 -4.26 18.33
CA THR A 299 -0.44 -4.98 18.50
C THR A 299 0.22 -4.73 19.87
N LYS A 300 -0.57 -4.41 20.91
CA LYS A 300 -0.06 -4.32 22.29
C LYS A 300 -0.40 -5.54 23.15
N ASP A 301 -1.51 -6.23 22.89
CA ASP A 301 -2.00 -7.32 23.73
C ASP A 301 -1.86 -8.69 23.04
N LEU A 302 -0.79 -9.42 23.40
CA LEU A 302 -0.51 -10.78 22.88
C LEU A 302 -1.69 -11.73 23.10
N ARG A 303 -2.48 -11.53 24.18
CA ARG A 303 -3.57 -12.42 24.56
C ARG A 303 -4.75 -12.39 23.58
N ARG A 304 -4.94 -11.27 22.87
CA ARG A 304 -6.06 -11.10 21.92
C ARG A 304 -5.69 -11.48 20.50
N MET A 305 -4.40 -11.56 20.20
CA MET A 305 -3.92 -11.82 18.85
C MET A 305 -4.43 -13.13 18.25
N PRO A 306 -4.49 -14.28 18.97
CA PRO A 306 -5.01 -15.52 18.40
C PRO A 306 -6.46 -15.41 17.91
N VAL A 307 -7.31 -14.68 18.65
CA VAL A 307 -8.71 -14.46 18.27
C VAL A 307 -8.79 -13.59 17.01
N VAL A 308 -7.97 -12.55 16.91
CA VAL A 308 -7.96 -11.67 15.73
C VAL A 308 -7.40 -12.39 14.51
N LEU A 309 -6.37 -13.21 14.67
CA LEU A 309 -5.81 -14.02 13.59
C LEU A 309 -6.80 -15.08 13.11
N LEU A 310 -7.55 -15.70 14.02
CA LEU A 310 -8.64 -16.61 13.66
C LEU A 310 -9.70 -15.90 12.81
N VAL A 311 -10.04 -14.65 13.12
CA VAL A 311 -10.93 -13.84 12.28
C VAL A 311 -10.38 -13.70 10.87
N PHE A 312 -9.07 -13.44 10.70
CA PHE A 312 -8.46 -13.35 9.38
C PHE A 312 -8.41 -14.69 8.65
N VAL A 313 -8.16 -15.80 9.34
CA VAL A 313 -8.28 -17.15 8.75
C VAL A 313 -9.68 -17.38 8.19
N VAL A 314 -10.72 -17.00 8.94
CA VAL A 314 -12.12 -17.14 8.50
C VAL A 314 -12.45 -16.20 7.34
N LEU A 315 -12.09 -14.91 7.43
CA LEU A 315 -12.40 -13.92 6.39
C LEU A 315 -11.67 -14.21 5.08
N MET A 316 -10.38 -14.56 5.14
CA MET A 316 -9.59 -14.92 3.96
C MET A 316 -10.02 -16.28 3.39
N GLY A 317 -10.36 -17.24 4.26
CA GLY A 317 -10.91 -18.53 3.84
C GLY A 317 -12.26 -18.37 3.12
N LEU A 318 -13.13 -17.51 3.63
CA LEU A 318 -14.39 -17.13 2.98
C LEU A 318 -14.13 -16.53 1.60
N ALA A 319 -13.23 -15.55 1.50
CA ALA A 319 -12.90 -14.90 0.24
C ALA A 319 -12.35 -15.90 -0.79
N ASN A 320 -11.40 -16.75 -0.39
CA ASN A 320 -10.81 -17.77 -1.25
C ASN A 320 -11.86 -18.81 -1.69
N THR A 321 -12.76 -19.21 -0.78
CA THR A 321 -13.82 -20.18 -1.10
C THR A 321 -14.80 -19.62 -2.13
N ILE A 322 -15.20 -18.36 -2.00
CA ILE A 322 -16.09 -17.73 -2.98
C ILE A 322 -15.38 -17.56 -4.33
N SER A 323 -14.11 -17.13 -4.30
CA SER A 323 -13.31 -16.94 -5.52
C SER A 323 -13.04 -18.23 -6.28
N THR A 324 -12.73 -19.33 -5.59
CA THR A 324 -12.35 -20.61 -6.21
C THR A 324 -13.52 -21.58 -6.36
N GLY A 325 -14.63 -21.32 -5.68
CA GLY A 325 -15.82 -22.18 -5.64
C GLY A 325 -15.65 -23.47 -4.83
N LYS A 326 -14.51 -23.69 -4.15
CA LYS A 326 -14.22 -24.92 -3.39
C LYS A 326 -13.54 -24.60 -2.06
N ILE A 327 -13.84 -25.40 -1.04
CA ILE A 327 -13.10 -25.40 0.22
C ILE A 327 -12.01 -26.48 0.09
N SER A 328 -10.74 -26.06 0.07
CA SER A 328 -9.60 -26.98 0.11
C SER A 328 -8.99 -27.01 1.51
N MET A 329 -8.71 -28.21 2.01
CA MET A 329 -8.00 -28.38 3.28
C MET A 329 -6.61 -27.73 3.22
N GLN A 330 -5.95 -27.79 2.06
CA GLN A 330 -4.66 -27.14 1.83
C GLN A 330 -4.73 -25.64 2.06
N THR A 331 -5.76 -24.96 1.53
CA THR A 331 -5.98 -23.52 1.75
C THR A 331 -6.18 -23.20 3.23
N VAL A 332 -6.99 -24.00 3.95
CA VAL A 332 -7.22 -23.80 5.39
C VAL A 332 -5.92 -23.94 6.17
N LEU A 333 -5.15 -25.00 5.91
CA LEU A 333 -3.85 -25.23 6.54
C LEU A 333 -2.85 -24.11 6.24
N ALA A 334 -2.84 -23.61 5.01
CA ALA A 334 -1.97 -22.51 4.61
C ALA A 334 -2.34 -21.19 5.30
N LEU A 335 -3.63 -20.87 5.46
CA LEU A 335 -4.08 -19.71 6.22
C LEU A 335 -3.74 -19.84 7.71
N VAL A 336 -3.87 -21.04 8.29
CA VAL A 336 -3.45 -21.32 9.66
C VAL A 336 -1.94 -21.15 9.81
N LEU A 337 -1.14 -21.65 8.87
CA LEU A 337 0.31 -21.46 8.85
C LEU A 337 0.66 -19.96 8.83
N LEU A 338 0.07 -19.17 7.93
CA LEU A 338 0.29 -17.73 7.86
C LEU A 338 -0.08 -17.05 9.20
N ALA A 339 -1.19 -17.44 9.83
CA ALA A 339 -1.58 -16.92 11.13
C ALA A 339 -0.55 -17.28 12.23
N LEU A 340 -0.06 -18.52 12.27
CA LEU A 340 0.95 -18.95 13.23
C LEU A 340 2.28 -18.20 13.05
N VAL A 341 2.74 -18.06 11.81
CA VAL A 341 3.95 -17.29 11.50
C VAL A 341 3.77 -15.82 11.87
N THR A 342 2.59 -15.24 11.62
CA THR A 342 2.26 -13.86 12.03
C THR A 342 2.30 -13.69 13.55
N TYR A 343 1.73 -14.64 14.30
CA TYR A 343 1.80 -14.67 15.75
C TYR A 343 3.25 -14.76 16.26
N GLY A 344 4.03 -15.67 15.68
CA GLY A 344 5.44 -15.85 16.00
C GLY A 344 6.27 -14.60 15.75
N ALA A 345 6.10 -13.96 14.58
CA ALA A 345 6.79 -12.71 14.25
C ALA A 345 6.43 -11.58 15.23
N PHE A 346 5.16 -11.48 15.61
CA PHE A 346 4.72 -10.51 16.60
C PHE A 346 5.29 -10.80 18.00
N ALA A 347 5.31 -12.06 18.43
CA ALA A 347 5.96 -12.45 19.69
C ALA A 347 7.46 -12.10 19.68
N LEU A 348 8.15 -12.36 18.56
CA LEU A 348 9.56 -12.02 18.39
C LEU A 348 9.80 -10.50 18.45
N SER A 349 8.88 -9.69 17.91
CA SER A 349 8.96 -8.23 18.00
C SER A 349 8.90 -7.69 19.43
N LYS A 350 8.31 -8.45 20.38
CA LYS A 350 8.33 -8.09 21.81
C LYS A 350 9.69 -8.35 22.47
N ILE A 351 10.42 -9.35 21.99
CA ILE A 351 11.76 -9.71 22.49
C ILE A 351 12.81 -8.75 21.92
N ALA A 352 12.65 -8.34 20.66
CA ALA A 352 13.52 -7.39 19.97
C ALA A 352 12.80 -6.05 19.70
N PRO A 353 12.48 -5.24 20.74
CA PRO A 353 11.66 -4.03 20.59
C PRO A 353 12.32 -2.92 19.76
N ARG A 354 13.62 -3.04 19.47
CA ARG A 354 14.36 -2.11 18.60
C ARG A 354 14.10 -2.35 17.10
N ILE A 355 13.59 -3.52 16.74
CA ILE A 355 13.30 -3.86 15.34
C ILE A 355 11.81 -3.56 15.09
N PRO A 356 11.47 -2.77 14.06
CA PRO A 356 10.08 -2.52 13.70
C PRO A 356 9.31 -3.82 13.45
N VAL A 357 8.08 -3.91 13.96
CA VAL A 357 7.21 -5.10 13.80
C VAL A 357 7.08 -5.49 12.32
N LEU A 358 6.98 -4.51 11.44
CA LEU A 358 6.94 -4.68 9.98
C LEU A 358 8.13 -5.51 9.47
N ALA A 359 9.35 -5.13 9.86
CA ALA A 359 10.57 -5.80 9.46
C ALA A 359 10.61 -7.23 10.02
N THR A 360 10.25 -7.41 11.30
CA THR A 360 10.19 -8.74 11.92
C THR A 360 9.20 -9.65 11.19
N THR A 361 8.04 -9.13 10.80
CA THR A 361 6.99 -9.88 10.10
C THR A 361 7.47 -10.40 8.75
N VAL A 362 8.07 -9.54 7.93
CA VAL A 362 8.60 -9.94 6.62
C VAL A 362 9.79 -10.90 6.77
N VAL A 363 10.74 -10.58 7.65
CA VAL A 363 11.94 -11.41 7.88
C VAL A 363 11.56 -12.80 8.37
N THR A 364 10.63 -12.92 9.33
CA THR A 364 10.16 -14.23 9.79
C THR A 364 9.52 -15.02 8.65
N GLY A 365 8.70 -14.38 7.80
CA GLY A 365 8.15 -15.03 6.60
C GLY A 365 9.25 -15.55 5.65
N ILE A 366 10.26 -14.72 5.36
CA ILE A 366 11.41 -15.11 4.53
C ILE A 366 12.14 -16.30 5.13
N LEU A 367 12.49 -16.23 6.43
CA LEU A 367 13.26 -17.28 7.10
C LEU A 367 12.53 -18.63 7.13
N VAL A 368 11.21 -18.62 7.29
CA VAL A 368 10.41 -19.86 7.31
C VAL A 368 10.35 -20.52 5.93
N ALA A 369 10.30 -19.73 4.86
CA ALA A 369 10.15 -20.23 3.49
C ALA A 369 11.47 -20.36 2.71
N ALA A 370 12.57 -19.81 3.21
CA ALA A 370 13.86 -19.80 2.54
C ALA A 370 14.38 -21.23 2.23
N PRO A 371 15.16 -21.44 1.16
CA PRO A 371 15.62 -22.78 0.77
C PRO A 371 16.43 -23.52 1.86
N PHE A 372 17.09 -22.78 2.75
CA PHE A 372 17.85 -23.34 3.88
C PHE A 372 16.97 -23.72 5.08
N SER A 373 15.69 -23.35 5.09
CA SER A 373 14.75 -23.67 6.16
C SER A 373 14.32 -25.14 6.08
N PRO A 374 14.33 -25.90 7.19
CA PRO A 374 13.92 -27.30 7.20
C PRO A 374 12.42 -27.49 6.92
N VAL A 375 11.61 -26.42 7.04
CA VAL A 375 10.16 -26.45 6.80
C VAL A 375 9.76 -25.83 5.47
N SER A 376 10.73 -25.39 4.65
CA SER A 376 10.46 -24.68 3.38
C SER A 376 9.58 -25.46 2.41
N GLY A 377 9.79 -26.78 2.28
CA GLY A 377 8.97 -27.65 1.43
C GLY A 377 7.50 -27.67 1.83
N LEU A 378 7.22 -27.82 3.13
CA LEU A 378 5.86 -27.78 3.67
C LEU A 378 5.20 -26.41 3.43
N VAL A 379 5.96 -25.33 3.64
CA VAL A 379 5.47 -23.96 3.45
C VAL A 379 5.10 -23.72 1.99
N ALA A 380 5.97 -24.13 1.06
CA ALA A 380 5.75 -24.00 -0.37
C ALA A 380 4.52 -24.80 -0.84
N GLU A 381 4.39 -26.05 -0.38
CA GLU A 381 3.24 -26.90 -0.68
C GLU A 381 1.95 -26.24 -0.20
N LEU A 382 1.88 -25.82 1.06
CA LEU A 382 0.66 -25.22 1.62
C LEU A 382 0.28 -23.92 0.91
N VAL A 383 1.23 -23.00 0.72
CA VAL A 383 0.96 -21.67 0.16
C VAL A 383 0.55 -21.72 -1.32
N SER A 384 0.96 -22.75 -2.07
CA SER A 384 0.53 -22.93 -3.46
C SER A 384 -0.99 -23.09 -3.63
N GLY A 385 -1.70 -23.50 -2.56
CA GLY A 385 -3.16 -23.67 -2.56
C GLY A 385 -3.96 -22.38 -2.30
N ILE A 386 -3.32 -21.21 -2.30
CA ILE A 386 -3.95 -19.93 -1.97
C ILE A 386 -4.08 -19.03 -3.22
N SER A 387 -5.29 -18.50 -3.45
CA SER A 387 -5.48 -17.36 -4.35
C SER A 387 -5.03 -16.07 -3.67
N PHE A 388 -3.89 -15.52 -4.08
CA PHE A 388 -3.32 -14.30 -3.50
C PHE A 388 -4.31 -13.13 -3.44
N LEU A 389 -5.07 -12.91 -4.52
CA LEU A 389 -6.02 -11.81 -4.64
C LEU A 389 -7.11 -11.87 -3.57
N SER A 390 -7.61 -13.08 -3.27
CA SER A 390 -8.68 -13.29 -2.30
C SER A 390 -8.27 -12.98 -0.86
N LEU A 391 -6.97 -13.05 -0.53
CA LEU A 391 -6.48 -12.71 0.81
C LEU A 391 -6.50 -11.21 1.07
N VAL A 392 -6.40 -10.40 0.01
CA VAL A 392 -6.35 -8.94 0.11
C VAL A 392 -7.75 -8.34 0.26
N THR A 393 -8.76 -8.96 -0.36
CA THR A 393 -10.16 -8.50 -0.36
C THR A 393 -10.72 -8.15 1.04
N PRO A 394 -10.60 -9.00 2.08
CA PRO A 394 -11.13 -8.67 3.40
C PRO A 394 -10.39 -7.51 4.08
N VAL A 395 -9.09 -7.35 3.82
CA VAL A 395 -8.31 -6.22 4.34
C VAL A 395 -8.80 -4.91 3.71
N LEU A 396 -9.07 -4.90 2.40
CA LEU A 396 -9.60 -3.72 1.72
C LEU A 396 -11.07 -3.44 2.04
N ALA A 397 -11.88 -4.44 2.34
CA ALA A 397 -13.23 -4.25 2.87
C ALA A 397 -13.18 -3.49 4.22
N LEU A 398 -12.29 -3.89 5.13
CA LEU A 398 -12.05 -3.21 6.40
C LEU A 398 -11.47 -1.81 6.20
N ALA A 399 -10.54 -1.64 5.25
CA ALA A 399 -9.99 -0.33 4.90
C ALA A 399 -11.09 0.61 4.39
N GLY A 400 -11.93 0.14 3.46
CA GLY A 400 -13.10 0.86 2.96
C GLY A 400 -14.04 1.30 4.09
N LEU A 401 -14.36 0.38 5.01
CA LEU A 401 -15.19 0.67 6.19
C LEU A 401 -14.60 1.76 7.09
N SER A 402 -13.28 1.90 7.12
CA SER A 402 -12.59 2.90 7.94
C SER A 402 -12.53 4.30 7.31
N LEU A 403 -12.82 4.44 6.00
CA LEU A 403 -12.66 5.69 5.25
C LEU A 403 -13.49 6.87 5.76
N GLY A 404 -14.63 6.59 6.41
CA GLY A 404 -15.47 7.61 7.05
C GLY A 404 -14.72 8.42 8.11
N LYS A 405 -13.67 7.85 8.74
CA LYS A 405 -12.80 8.57 9.68
C LYS A 405 -11.89 9.57 8.98
N GLU A 406 -11.45 9.24 7.77
CA GLU A 406 -10.61 10.10 6.94
C GLU A 406 -11.40 11.19 6.20
N ARG A 407 -12.73 11.26 6.40
CA ARG A 407 -13.60 12.23 5.72
C ARG A 407 -13.11 13.68 5.85
N ALA A 408 -12.60 14.06 7.02
CA ALA A 408 -12.10 15.41 7.26
C ALA A 408 -10.81 15.67 6.47
N ALA A 409 -9.90 14.70 6.43
CA ALA A 409 -8.66 14.77 5.66
C ALA A 409 -8.95 14.79 4.14
N LEU A 410 -9.86 13.94 3.66
CA LEU A 410 -10.27 13.89 2.26
C LEU A 410 -10.91 15.20 1.79
N LYS A 411 -11.74 15.85 2.61
CA LYS A 411 -12.31 17.18 2.28
C LYS A 411 -11.25 18.28 2.15
N ARG A 412 -10.09 18.09 2.77
CA ARG A 412 -8.98 19.04 2.75
C ARG A 412 -8.04 18.79 1.57
N LEU A 413 -8.16 17.67 0.85
CA LEU A 413 -7.36 17.40 -0.34
C LEU A 413 -7.77 18.31 -1.50
N SER A 414 -6.80 19.01 -2.06
CA SER A 414 -6.97 19.75 -3.32
C SER A 414 -6.96 18.79 -4.51
N TRP A 415 -7.78 19.06 -5.52
CA TRP A 415 -7.75 18.33 -6.79
C TRP A 415 -6.36 18.37 -7.46
N ARG A 416 -5.55 19.42 -7.20
CA ARG A 416 -4.18 19.53 -7.70
C ARG A 416 -3.28 18.44 -7.14
N VAL A 417 -3.41 18.16 -5.83
CA VAL A 417 -2.68 17.09 -5.15
C VAL A 417 -3.07 15.74 -5.72
N VAL A 418 -4.37 15.52 -5.98
CA VAL A 418 -4.86 14.28 -6.59
C VAL A 418 -4.18 14.03 -7.93
N LEU A 419 -4.19 15.02 -8.84
CA LEU A 419 -3.58 14.88 -10.16
C LEU A 419 -2.06 14.63 -10.08
N VAL A 420 -1.37 15.36 -9.21
CA VAL A 420 0.07 15.16 -8.98
C VAL A 420 0.36 13.78 -8.39
N ALA A 421 -0.42 13.32 -7.42
CA ALA A 421 -0.24 11.99 -6.83
C ALA A 421 -0.44 10.88 -7.86
N LEU A 422 -1.47 10.95 -8.71
CA LEU A 422 -1.69 10.00 -9.81
C LEU A 422 -0.52 10.00 -10.80
N THR A 423 0.02 11.19 -11.10
CA THR A 423 1.20 11.34 -11.96
C THR A 423 2.44 10.72 -11.31
N SER A 424 2.69 11.00 -10.03
CA SER A 424 3.79 10.42 -9.25
C SER A 424 3.69 8.90 -9.23
N PHE A 425 2.52 8.34 -8.92
CA PHE A 425 2.30 6.90 -8.88
C PHE A 425 2.55 6.24 -10.24
N THR A 426 2.05 6.85 -11.32
CA THR A 426 2.31 6.37 -12.69
C THR A 426 3.78 6.42 -13.03
N ALA A 427 4.43 7.54 -12.75
CA ALA A 427 5.83 7.75 -13.08
C ALA A 427 6.75 6.79 -12.32
N THR A 428 6.51 6.62 -11.02
CA THR A 428 7.21 5.65 -10.18
C THR A 428 7.06 4.24 -10.74
N PHE A 429 5.82 3.79 -10.97
CA PHE A 429 5.55 2.45 -11.49
C PHE A 429 6.18 2.22 -12.86
N LEU A 430 5.89 3.12 -13.80
CA LEU A 430 6.20 2.92 -15.21
C LEU A 430 7.69 3.03 -15.47
N LEU A 431 8.38 4.01 -14.87
CA LEU A 431 9.81 4.19 -15.14
C LEU A 431 10.64 3.05 -14.56
N ALA A 432 10.28 2.56 -13.37
CA ALA A 432 10.89 1.35 -12.80
C ALA A 432 10.61 0.11 -13.64
N ALA A 433 9.37 -0.07 -14.10
CA ALA A 433 9.04 -1.19 -15.00
C ALA A 433 9.83 -1.11 -16.32
N VAL A 434 9.94 0.07 -16.95
CA VAL A 434 10.72 0.26 -18.19
C VAL A 434 12.20 -0.06 -17.96
N VAL A 435 12.79 0.40 -16.85
CA VAL A 435 14.20 0.10 -16.54
C VAL A 435 14.40 -1.38 -16.27
N ALA A 436 13.52 -2.02 -15.51
CA ALA A 436 13.57 -3.46 -15.25
C ALA A 436 13.44 -4.29 -16.54
N ASP A 437 12.58 -3.86 -17.47
CA ASP A 437 12.31 -4.55 -18.74
C ASP A 437 13.57 -4.67 -19.63
N LEU A 438 14.54 -3.76 -19.49
CA LEU A 438 15.81 -3.83 -20.21
C LEU A 438 16.69 -5.02 -19.80
N PHE A 439 16.43 -5.63 -18.63
CA PHE A 439 17.28 -6.68 -18.04
C PHE A 439 16.57 -8.02 -17.85
N VAL A 440 15.24 -8.05 -17.97
CA VAL A 440 14.42 -9.25 -17.73
C VAL A 440 13.85 -9.82 -19.05
N ARG A 441 14.19 -9.21 -20.19
CA ARG A 441 13.83 -9.70 -21.54
C ARG A 441 14.77 -10.79 -22.05
#